data_AF-A0A151TPG7-F1
#
_entry.id   AF-A0A151TPG7-F1
#
_cell.length_a   1.000
_cell.length_b   1.000
_cell.length_c   1.000
_cell.angle_alpha   90.00
_cell.angle_beta   90.00
_cell.angle_gamma   90.00
#
_symmetry.space_group_name_H-M   'P 1'
#
loop_
_entity.id
_entity.type
_entity.pdbx_description
1 polymer ?
#
loop_
_entity_poly.entity_id
_entity_poly.type
_entity_poly.pdbx_seq_one_letter_code
_entity_poly.pdbx_strand_id
1 'polypeptide(L)'
;MGPFPVSFGFSYILLVVDYVSKWVEAKPTRTNDARVIVDFVRSHLFCRFGVPRAIISDQGTHFCNRFMQAFLKKNGVVHIFSTPYHPKPMGKPKFRTGRSRES
;
A
#
# COMPACT_ATOMS: atom_id res chain seq x y z
N MET A 1 -9.15 -2.21 7.31
CA MET A 1 -10.34 -2.96 7.78
C MET A 1 -10.92 -2.29 9.02
N GLY A 2 -12.24 -2.25 9.17
CA GLY A 2 -12.93 -1.67 10.34
C GLY A 2 -14.16 -0.83 9.93
N PRO A 3 -14.88 -0.23 10.90
CA PRO A 3 -14.55 -0.17 12.33
C PRO A 3 -14.88 -1.47 13.09
N PHE A 4 -13.95 -1.93 13.93
CA PHE A 4 -14.13 -3.00 14.90
C PHE A 4 -14.52 -2.41 16.27
N PRO A 5 -15.08 -3.21 17.20
CA PRO A 5 -15.24 -2.80 18.59
C PRO A 5 -13.92 -2.25 19.15
N VAL A 6 -13.99 -1.08 19.78
CA VAL A 6 -12.80 -0.37 20.25
C VAL A 6 -12.09 -1.21 21.30
N SER A 7 -10.81 -1.51 21.07
CA SER A 7 -9.93 -2.17 22.03
C SER A 7 -8.68 -1.31 22.24
N PHE A 8 -8.42 -0.89 23.48
CA PHE A 8 -7.32 0.02 23.83
C PHE A 8 -7.28 1.33 22.99
N GLY A 9 -8.45 1.80 22.55
CA GLY A 9 -8.59 2.98 21.70
C GLY A 9 -8.32 2.74 20.21
N PHE A 10 -8.12 1.50 19.77
CA PHE A 10 -7.95 1.11 18.37
C PHE A 10 -9.24 0.49 17.83
N SER A 11 -9.62 0.89 16.61
CA SER A 11 -10.86 0.45 15.94
C SER A 11 -10.63 0.00 14.50
N TYR A 12 -9.43 0.18 13.96
CA TYR A 12 -9.08 -0.22 12.61
C TYR A 12 -7.87 -1.13 12.62
N ILE A 13 -7.75 -1.97 11.59
CA ILE A 13 -6.56 -2.78 11.34
C ILE A 13 -6.11 -2.49 9.91
N LEU A 14 -4.85 -2.05 9.78
CA LEU A 14 -4.14 -2.02 8.50
C LEU A 14 -3.49 -3.38 8.30
N LEU A 15 -3.75 -4.00 7.16
CA LEU A 15 -3.23 -5.30 6.78
C LEU A 15 -2.47 -5.15 5.46
N VAL A 16 -1.25 -5.67 5.40
CA VAL A 16 -0.51 -5.81 4.15
C VAL A 16 -0.02 -7.23 4.03
N VAL A 17 -0.11 -7.74 2.80
CA VAL A 17 0.34 -9.08 2.44
C VAL A 17 1.37 -8.93 1.34
N ASP A 18 2.58 -9.46 1.57
CA ASP A 18 3.55 -9.63 0.50
C ASP A 18 3.11 -10.78 -0.41
N TYR A 19 3.01 -10.50 -1.70
CA TYR A 19 2.44 -11.46 -2.65
C TYR A 19 3.35 -12.66 -2.89
N VAL A 20 4.68 -12.49 -2.80
CA VAL A 20 5.68 -13.51 -3.13
C VAL A 20 5.92 -14.44 -1.95
N SER A 21 6.33 -13.89 -0.80
CA SER A 21 6.61 -14.64 0.42
C SER A 21 5.36 -15.08 1.17
N LYS A 22 4.19 -14.52 0.83
CA LYS A 22 2.94 -14.66 1.60
C LYS A 22 3.06 -14.12 3.04
N TRP A 23 4.06 -13.30 3.32
CA TRP A 23 4.20 -12.65 4.62
C TRP A 23 3.03 -11.68 4.87
N VAL A 24 2.51 -11.67 6.10
CA VAL A 24 1.38 -10.83 6.50
C VAL A 24 1.82 -9.92 7.64
N GLU A 25 1.62 -8.62 7.46
CA GLU A 25 1.84 -7.60 8.48
C GLU A 25 0.51 -6.93 8.83
N ALA A 26 0.14 -6.94 10.11
CA ALA A 26 -1.08 -6.31 10.61
C ALA A 26 -0.74 -5.28 11.70
N LYS A 27 -1.33 -4.07 11.60
CA LYS A 27 -1.16 -3.01 12.59
C LYS A 27 -2.51 -2.44 13.02
N PRO A 28 -2.82 -2.40 14.32
CA PRO A 28 -4.00 -1.70 14.81
C PRO A 28 -3.82 -0.19 14.67
N THR A 29 -4.85 0.51 14.20
CA THR A 29 -4.88 1.96 14.08
C THR A 29 -6.15 2.55 14.71
N ARG A 30 -6.01 3.75 15.28
CA ARG A 30 -7.12 4.49 15.88
C ARG A 30 -7.97 5.20 14.83
N THR A 31 -7.30 5.62 13.75
CA THR A 31 -7.92 6.24 12.58
C THR A 31 -7.45 5.53 11.32
N ASN A 32 -8.14 5.78 10.22
CA ASN A 32 -7.82 5.31 8.89
C ASN A 32 -7.19 6.42 8.02
N ASP A 33 -6.60 7.45 8.63
CA ASP A 33 -6.07 8.60 7.89
C ASP A 33 -4.90 8.23 6.95
N ALA A 34 -4.80 8.95 5.83
CA ALA A 34 -3.75 8.73 4.84
C ALA A 34 -2.32 8.90 5.43
N ARG A 35 -2.15 9.76 6.45
CA ARG A 35 -0.86 9.92 7.14
C ARG A 35 -0.45 8.64 7.87
N VAL A 36 -1.39 8.03 8.59
CA VAL A 36 -1.15 6.77 9.31
C VAL A 36 -0.78 5.65 8.34
N ILE A 37 -1.44 5.61 7.18
CA ILE A 37 -1.15 4.64 6.12
C ILE A 37 0.25 4.86 5.52
N VAL A 38 0.63 6.10 5.20
CA VAL A 38 1.95 6.43 4.65
C VAL A 38 3.06 6.08 5.66
N ASP A 39 2.87 6.44 6.93
CA ASP A 39 3.84 6.11 7.97
C ASP A 39 3.97 4.60 8.15
N PHE A 40 2.86 3.85 8.08
CA PHE A 40 2.90 2.39 8.09
C PHE A 40 3.69 1.83 6.92
N VAL A 41 3.40 2.25 5.68
CA VAL A 41 4.13 1.78 4.49
C VAL A 41 5.62 2.10 4.58
N ARG A 42 5.98 3.31 5.01
CA ARG A 42 7.38 3.69 5.17
C ARG A 42 8.09 2.82 6.22
N SER A 43 7.50 2.69 7.41
CA SER A 43 8.15 2.03 8.54
C SER A 43 8.14 0.50 8.47
N HIS A 44 7.08 -0.11 7.93
CA HIS A 44 6.90 -1.57 7.97
C HIS A 44 7.20 -2.21 6.61
N LEU A 45 6.94 -1.53 5.49
CA LEU A 45 7.31 -2.05 4.17
C LEU A 45 8.71 -1.60 3.77
N PHE A 46 8.94 -0.28 3.66
CA PHE A 46 10.16 0.22 3.02
C PHE A 46 11.40 -0.07 3.85
N CYS A 47 11.35 0.17 5.16
CA CYS A 47 12.48 -0.10 6.04
C CYS A 47 12.82 -1.60 6.17
N ARG A 48 11.85 -2.49 5.96
CA ARG A 48 12.02 -3.93 6.23
C ARG A 48 12.28 -4.75 4.97
N PHE A 49 11.56 -4.46 3.89
CA PHE A 49 11.61 -5.21 2.63
C PHE A 49 12.19 -4.38 1.47
N GLY A 50 12.53 -3.11 1.71
CA GLY A 50 12.89 -2.17 0.66
C GLY A 50 11.67 -1.59 -0.05
N VAL A 51 11.92 -0.80 -1.09
CA VAL A 51 10.85 -0.12 -1.84
C VAL A 51 10.17 -1.13 -2.78
N PRO A 52 8.87 -1.46 -2.58
CA PRO A 52 8.16 -2.39 -3.44
C PRO A 52 7.92 -1.75 -4.81
N ARG A 53 7.87 -2.56 -5.85
CA ARG A 53 7.61 -2.07 -7.21
C ARG A 53 6.16 -1.62 -7.42
N ALA A 54 5.22 -2.26 -6.73
CA ALA A 54 3.81 -1.92 -6.78
C ALA A 54 3.12 -2.18 -5.45
N ILE A 55 2.12 -1.36 -5.13
CA ILE A 55 1.20 -1.56 -4.01
C ILE A 55 -0.21 -1.64 -4.58
N ILE A 56 -0.96 -2.66 -4.14
CA ILE A 56 -2.37 -2.83 -4.50
C ILE A 56 -3.19 -2.49 -3.26
N SER A 57 -4.13 -1.55 -3.38
CA SER A 57 -5.09 -1.23 -2.34
C SER A 57 -6.52 -1.31 -2.87
N ASP A 58 -7.50 -1.36 -1.98
CA ASP A 58 -8.89 -1.10 -2.37
C ASP A 58 -9.08 0.38 -2.76
N GLN A 59 -10.27 0.70 -3.28
CA GLN A 59 -10.68 2.07 -3.64
C GLN A 59 -11.17 2.88 -2.43
N GLY A 60 -10.83 2.47 -1.20
CA GLY A 60 -11.12 3.25 -0.01
C GLY A 60 -10.54 4.66 -0.15
N THR A 61 -11.32 5.67 0.24
CA THR A 61 -10.96 7.09 0.17
C THR A 61 -9.62 7.40 0.85
N HIS A 62 -9.29 6.63 1.88
CA HIS A 62 -8.04 6.69 2.63
C HIS A 62 -6.80 6.30 1.81
N PHE A 63 -6.95 5.36 0.88
CA PHE A 63 -5.91 4.97 -0.07
C PHE A 63 -5.96 5.81 -1.35
N CYS A 64 -7.14 6.25 -1.77
CA CYS A 64 -7.36 7.17 -2.90
C CYS A 64 -7.01 8.64 -2.57
N ASN A 65 -6.09 8.88 -1.63
CA ASN A 65 -5.70 10.22 -1.23
C ASN A 65 -4.49 10.72 -2.05
N ARG A 66 -4.54 11.98 -2.51
CA ARG A 66 -3.43 12.64 -3.23
C ARG A 66 -2.10 12.56 -2.49
N PHE A 67 -2.12 12.60 -1.15
CA PHE A 67 -0.92 12.48 -0.32
C PHE A 67 -0.23 11.12 -0.46
N MET A 68 -1.02 10.03 -0.43
CA MET A 68 -0.51 8.67 -0.64
C MET A 68 0.02 8.50 -2.06
N GLN A 69 -0.72 8.98 -3.07
CA GLN A 69 -0.30 8.90 -4.47
C GLN A 69 1.01 9.67 -4.72
N ALA A 70 1.14 10.88 -4.17
CA ALA A 70 2.36 11.68 -4.28
C ALA A 70 3.55 10.98 -3.58
N PHE A 71 3.31 10.43 -2.39
CA PHE A 71 4.32 9.66 -1.64
C PHE A 71 4.81 8.45 -2.45
N LEU A 72 3.90 7.64 -3.00
CA LEU A 72 4.27 6.45 -3.78
C LEU A 72 4.97 6.83 -5.09
N LYS A 73 4.48 7.85 -5.79
CA LYS A 73 5.11 8.36 -7.02
C LYS A 73 6.53 8.86 -6.77
N LYS A 74 6.77 9.58 -5.66
CA LYS A 74 8.11 10.07 -5.28
C LYS A 74 9.09 8.91 -5.05
N ASN A 75 8.61 7.79 -4.53
CA ASN A 75 9.43 6.60 -4.29
C ASN A 75 9.45 5.62 -5.47
N GLY A 76 8.86 5.98 -6.62
CA GLY A 76 8.84 5.10 -7.81
C GLY A 76 7.92 3.88 -7.69
N VAL A 77 6.98 3.88 -6.74
CA VAL A 77 6.04 2.78 -6.51
C VAL A 77 4.80 2.95 -7.37
N VAL A 78 4.42 1.90 -8.11
CA VAL A 78 3.18 1.88 -8.88
C VAL A 78 2.00 1.58 -7.94
N HIS A 79 1.08 2.54 -7.80
CA HIS A 79 -0.14 2.31 -7.02
C HIS A 79 -1.25 1.78 -7.92
N ILE A 80 -1.76 0.60 -7.59
CA ILE A 80 -2.86 -0.07 -8.31
C ILE A 80 -4.08 -0.11 -7.38
N PHE A 81 -5.23 0.31 -7.89
CA PHE A 81 -6.49 0.21 -7.17
C PHE A 81 -7.24 -1.04 -7.63
N SER A 82 -7.68 -1.87 -6.67
CA SER A 82 -8.56 -3.00 -6.95
C SER A 82 -9.95 -2.49 -7.32
N THR A 83 -10.53 -3.05 -8.38
CA THR A 83 -11.95 -2.82 -8.70
C THR A 83 -12.84 -3.60 -7.72
N PRO A 84 -13.92 -3.01 -7.19
CA PRO A 84 -14.93 -3.75 -6.45
C PRO A 84 -15.43 -4.91 -7.32
N TYR A 85 -15.53 -6.11 -6.74
CA TYR A 85 -16.20 -7.28 -7.33
C TYR A 85 -15.67 -7.84 -8.65
N HIS A 86 -14.48 -7.45 -9.11
CA HIS A 86 -13.82 -8.11 -10.24
C HIS A 86 -12.29 -8.08 -10.07
N PRO A 87 -11.67 -9.12 -9.49
CA PRO A 87 -10.22 -9.24 -9.56
C PRO A 87 -9.85 -9.48 -11.02
N LYS A 88 -9.45 -8.42 -11.74
CA LYS A 88 -8.92 -8.57 -13.10
C LYS A 88 -7.76 -9.57 -13.03
N PRO A 89 -7.69 -10.56 -13.95
CA PRO A 89 -6.46 -11.31 -14.13
C PRO A 89 -5.39 -10.28 -14.47
N MET A 90 -4.39 -10.13 -13.61
CA MET A 90 -3.29 -9.21 -13.82
C MET A 90 -2.58 -9.59 -15.12
N GLY A 91 -2.89 -8.90 -16.22
CA GLY A 91 -1.97 -8.79 -17.34
C GLY A 91 -0.69 -8.21 -16.78
N LYS A 92 0.42 -8.95 -16.91
CA LYS A 92 1.74 -8.61 -16.36
C LYS A 92 1.98 -7.09 -16.42
N PRO A 93 2.34 -6.42 -15.31
CA PRO A 93 2.63 -4.99 -15.36
C PRO A 93 3.72 -4.78 -16.42
N LYS A 94 3.43 -4.00 -17.47
CA LYS A 94 4.41 -3.65 -18.50
C LYS A 94 5.56 -2.92 -17.83
N PHE A 95 6.64 -3.65 -17.59
CA PHE A 95 7.91 -3.11 -17.13
C PHE A 95 8.47 -2.22 -18.26
N ARG A 96 8.46 -0.90 -18.07
CA ARG A 96 9.37 -0.02 -18.82
C ARG A 96 10.65 0.08 -18.01
N THR A 97 11.61 -0.77 -18.34
CA THR A 97 12.98 -0.68 -17.83
C THR A 97 13.63 0.54 -18.48
N GLY A 98 13.63 1.68 -17.80
CA GLY A 98 14.50 2.79 -18.13
C GLY A 98 15.92 2.43 -17.73
N ARG A 99 16.73 1.97 -18.68
CA ARG A 99 18.15 1.69 -18.50
C ARG A 99 18.88 3.03 -18.23
N SER A 100 19.67 3.06 -17.16
CA SER A 100 20.45 4.22 -16.72
C SER A 100 21.59 4.53 -17.68
N ARG A 101 21.82 5.84 -17.91
CA ARG A 101 23.07 6.57 -18.23
C ARG A 101 24.05 5.94 -19.23
N GLU A 102 24.31 6.70 -20.30
CA GLU A 102 25.69 6.98 -20.73
C GLU A 102 25.78 8.49 -20.98
N SER A 103 26.85 9.06 -20.41
CA SER A 103 27.31 10.45 -20.51
C SER A 103 28.23 10.63 -21.71
#